data_AF-A0A3A5VMH4-F1
#
_entry.id   AF-A0A3A5VMH4-F1
#
_cell.length_a   1.000
_cell.length_b   1.000
_cell.length_c   1.000
_cell.angle_alpha   90.00
_cell.angle_beta   90.00
_cell.angle_gamma   90.00
#
_symmetry.space_group_name_H-M   'P 1'
#
loop_
_entity.id
_entity.type
_entity.pdbx_description
1 polymer ?
#
loop_
_entity_poly.entity_id
_entity_poly.type
_entity_poly.pdbx_seq_one_letter_code
_entity_poly.pdbx_strand_id
1 'polypeptide(L)'
;MQPLGPSEVDADSIDVWVVSHGGVASNALCDHMQSQGLRTRPENYGLICHKQHPGTSIGKPIIVIHGDYLDAIRSMDRRKFLTANAAKMCMGINAPEIPLSRFLQSFPEDPVGFSMFLESFRSAKENKIDQIAFLRYPYTNDEAIQAFDSIGVNVDMSGFELRERKKKYSPRSKDVKAILDIYADFDFEE
;
A
#
# COMPACT_ATOMS: atom_id res chain seq x y z
N MET A 1 -9.68 -2.68 -19.37
CA MET A 1 -9.78 -3.59 -18.21
C MET A 1 -10.66 -2.88 -17.19
N GLN A 2 -11.64 -3.55 -16.56
CA GLN A 2 -12.36 -2.94 -15.44
C GLN A 2 -11.36 -2.66 -14.31
N PRO A 3 -11.48 -1.54 -13.59
CA PRO A 3 -10.60 -1.26 -12.46
C PRO A 3 -10.76 -2.35 -11.39
N LEU A 4 -9.64 -2.94 -10.97
CA LEU A 4 -9.59 -3.98 -9.91
C LEU A 4 -9.58 -3.37 -8.50
N GLY A 5 -9.97 -2.10 -8.38
CA GLY A 5 -10.04 -1.40 -7.12
C GLY A 5 -11.28 -1.75 -6.30
N PRO A 6 -11.38 -1.25 -5.06
CA PRO A 6 -12.52 -1.51 -4.20
C PRO A 6 -13.79 -0.84 -4.74
N SER A 7 -14.90 -1.58 -4.77
CA SER A 7 -16.22 -1.08 -5.20
C SER A 7 -16.97 -0.28 -4.13
N GLU A 8 -16.52 -0.33 -2.87
CA GLU A 8 -17.25 0.18 -1.69
C GLU A 8 -16.30 0.92 -0.73
N VAL A 9 -15.67 1.99 -1.20
CA VAL A 9 -15.01 2.94 -0.29
C VAL A 9 -16.10 3.82 0.30
N ASP A 10 -16.38 3.66 1.59
CA ASP A 10 -17.27 4.58 2.32
C ASP A 10 -16.52 5.90 2.54
N ALA A 11 -16.68 6.82 1.59
CA ALA A 11 -16.02 8.12 1.62
C ALA A 11 -16.44 8.95 2.85
N ASP A 12 -17.68 8.84 3.31
CA ASP A 12 -18.17 9.64 4.45
C ASP A 12 -17.50 9.26 5.78
N SER A 13 -16.99 8.03 5.86
CA SER A 13 -16.24 7.52 7.01
C SER A 13 -14.80 8.04 7.11
N ILE A 14 -14.26 8.71 6.07
CA ILE A 14 -12.86 9.14 6.01
C ILE A 14 -12.67 10.63 5.66
N ASP A 15 -11.60 11.20 6.18
CA ASP A 15 -11.13 12.56 5.88
C ASP A 15 -10.01 12.53 4.83
N VAL A 16 -9.13 11.54 4.94
CA VAL A 16 -8.04 11.24 4.01
C VAL A 16 -7.94 9.72 3.87
N TRP A 17 -7.70 9.20 2.67
CA TRP A 17 -7.52 7.77 2.48
C TRP A 17 -6.04 7.41 2.46
N VAL A 18 -5.56 6.73 3.50
CA VAL A 18 -4.18 6.24 3.54
C VAL A 18 -4.16 4.80 3.02
N VAL A 19 -3.47 4.58 1.90
CA VAL A 19 -3.27 3.28 1.28
C VAL A 19 -1.78 2.93 1.20
N SER A 20 -1.47 1.66 1.04
CA SER A 20 -0.09 1.21 0.81
C SER A 20 -0.05 -0.11 0.06
N HIS A 21 1.12 -0.49 -0.45
CA HIS A 21 1.35 -1.83 -1.01
C HIS A 21 1.55 -2.93 0.07
N GLY A 22 1.68 -2.51 1.34
CA GLY A 22 1.82 -3.39 2.49
C GLY A 22 3.27 -3.64 2.92
N GLY A 23 3.51 -3.69 4.23
CA GLY A 23 4.88 -3.86 4.77
C GLY A 23 5.58 -2.55 5.15
N VAL A 24 5.04 -1.40 4.76
CA VAL A 24 5.60 -0.05 4.92
C VAL A 24 5.00 0.75 6.09
N ALA A 25 4.65 0.06 7.18
CA ALA A 25 4.19 0.68 8.44
C ALA A 25 2.97 1.63 8.36
N SER A 26 2.15 1.58 7.31
CA SER A 26 1.01 2.50 7.13
C SER A 26 0.04 2.54 8.32
N ASN A 27 -0.18 1.40 9.00
CA ASN A 27 -1.03 1.35 10.19
C ASN A 27 -0.54 2.25 11.33
N ALA A 28 0.78 2.35 11.53
CA ALA A 28 1.32 3.20 12.61
C ALA A 28 0.98 4.68 12.35
N LEU A 29 1.12 5.12 11.10
CA LEU A 29 0.72 6.48 10.70
C LEU A 29 -0.79 6.69 10.86
N CYS A 30 -1.59 5.73 10.40
CA CYS A 30 -3.04 5.80 10.53
C CYS A 30 -3.48 5.88 12.00
N ASP A 31 -2.88 5.07 12.88
CA ASP A 31 -3.18 5.05 14.32
C ASP A 31 -2.82 6.40 14.96
N HIS A 32 -1.66 6.98 14.61
CA HIS A 32 -1.25 8.30 15.07
C HIS A 32 -2.23 9.39 14.64
N MET A 33 -2.58 9.43 13.35
CA MET A 33 -3.53 10.41 12.80
C MET A 33 -4.93 10.28 13.41
N GLN A 34 -5.41 9.04 13.59
CA GLN A 34 -6.70 8.80 14.21
C GLN A 34 -6.72 9.22 15.69
N SER A 35 -5.60 9.11 16.40
CA SER A 35 -5.49 9.60 17.79
C SER A 35 -5.64 11.13 17.88
N GLN A 36 -5.43 11.84 16.77
CA GLN A 36 -5.60 13.28 16.63
C GLN A 36 -6.95 13.67 16.00
N GLY A 37 -7.83 12.69 15.76
CA GLY A 37 -9.18 12.91 15.22
C GLY A 37 -9.29 12.86 13.69
N LEU A 38 -8.21 12.57 12.96
CA LEU A 38 -8.23 12.44 11.51
C LEU A 38 -8.59 11.01 11.08
N ARG A 39 -9.70 10.83 10.36
CA ARG A 39 -10.18 9.51 9.93
C ARG A 39 -9.46 9.08 8.67
N THR A 40 -8.50 8.16 8.80
CA THR A 40 -7.58 7.76 7.72
C THR A 40 -7.97 6.48 6.97
N ARG A 41 -8.93 5.72 7.51
CA ARG A 41 -9.30 4.37 7.07
C ARG A 41 -10.80 4.14 7.25
N PRO A 42 -11.50 3.55 6.26
CA PRO A 42 -12.89 3.17 6.44
C PRO A 42 -12.99 1.91 7.32
N GLU A 43 -14.20 1.60 7.83
CA GLU A 43 -14.43 0.43 8.69
C GLU A 43 -14.04 -0.89 8.01
N ASN A 44 -14.26 -0.99 6.70
CA ASN A 44 -13.92 -2.16 5.90
C ASN A 44 -12.45 -2.17 5.41
N TYR A 45 -11.55 -1.36 5.99
CA TYR A 45 -10.17 -1.16 5.51
C TYR A 45 -9.43 -2.48 5.23
N GLY A 46 -9.58 -3.49 6.09
CA GLY A 46 -8.93 -4.80 5.89
C GLY A 46 -9.33 -5.52 4.59
N LEU A 47 -10.51 -5.22 4.03
CA LEU A 47 -11.02 -5.81 2.79
C LEU A 47 -10.62 -5.01 1.54
N ILE A 48 -10.33 -3.72 1.70
CA ILE A 48 -10.06 -2.81 0.58
C ILE A 48 -8.61 -2.35 0.50
N CYS A 49 -7.83 -2.48 1.58
CA CYS A 49 -6.42 -2.10 1.60
C CYS A 49 -5.62 -2.94 0.61
N HIS A 50 -4.55 -2.35 0.05
CA HIS A 50 -3.68 -2.99 -0.94
C HIS A 50 -4.38 -3.34 -2.27
N LYS A 51 -5.55 -2.77 -2.56
CA LYS A 51 -6.18 -2.86 -3.90
C LYS A 51 -5.78 -1.66 -4.76
N GLN A 52 -5.89 -1.83 -6.06
CA GLN A 52 -5.68 -0.76 -7.03
C GLN A 52 -6.69 0.39 -6.84
N HIS A 53 -6.43 1.53 -7.45
CA HIS A 53 -7.40 2.63 -7.54
C HIS A 53 -8.69 2.15 -8.26
N PRO A 54 -9.90 2.53 -7.81
CA PRO A 54 -11.16 2.08 -8.41
C PRO A 54 -11.48 2.72 -9.77
N GLY A 55 -10.62 3.59 -10.30
CA GLY A 55 -10.79 4.25 -11.60
C GLY A 55 -11.90 5.31 -11.65
N THR A 56 -12.69 5.45 -10.58
CA THR A 56 -13.67 6.52 -10.36
C THR A 56 -13.28 7.31 -9.12
N SER A 57 -13.62 8.60 -9.09
CA SER A 57 -13.28 9.47 -7.97
C SER A 57 -13.90 8.96 -6.66
N ILE A 58 -13.08 8.91 -5.61
CA ILE A 58 -13.52 8.65 -4.24
C ILE A 58 -13.95 9.96 -3.57
N GLY A 59 -13.47 11.10 -4.06
CA GLY A 59 -13.83 12.43 -3.55
C GLY A 59 -13.12 12.80 -2.25
N LYS A 60 -12.02 12.11 -1.92
CA LYS A 60 -11.20 12.34 -0.72
C LYS A 60 -9.72 12.40 -1.10
N PRO A 61 -8.89 13.20 -0.40
CA PRO A 61 -7.45 13.19 -0.60
C PRO A 61 -6.87 11.80 -0.25
N ILE A 62 -5.83 11.37 -0.97
CA ILE A 62 -5.25 10.02 -0.85
C ILE A 62 -3.74 10.13 -0.61
N ILE A 63 -3.24 9.40 0.39
CA ILE A 63 -1.81 9.16 0.60
C ILE A 63 -1.50 7.72 0.22
N VAL A 64 -0.56 7.55 -0.71
CA VAL A 64 -0.06 6.25 -1.15
C VAL A 64 1.33 6.02 -0.57
N ILE A 65 1.44 5.14 0.42
CA ILE A 65 2.74 4.79 1.03
C ILE A 65 3.37 3.62 0.27
N HIS A 66 4.60 3.80 -0.20
CA HIS A 66 5.33 2.78 -0.97
C HIS A 66 6.82 2.76 -0.63
N GLY A 67 7.65 2.03 -1.38
CA GLY A 67 9.09 1.89 -1.10
C GLY A 67 9.47 0.67 -0.27
N ASP A 68 10.78 0.53 -0.02
CA ASP A 68 11.40 -0.55 0.76
C ASP A 68 10.91 -1.97 0.36
N TYR A 69 10.83 -2.22 -0.94
CA TYR A 69 10.07 -3.34 -1.52
C TYR A 69 10.55 -4.71 -1.04
N LEU A 70 11.87 -4.94 -1.02
CA LEU A 70 12.42 -6.23 -0.59
C LEU A 70 12.12 -6.52 0.87
N ASP A 71 12.33 -5.56 1.76
CA ASP A 71 12.00 -5.77 3.17
C ASP A 71 10.49 -5.76 3.40
N ALA A 72 9.69 -5.08 2.57
CA ALA A 72 8.24 -5.11 2.63
C ALA A 72 7.72 -6.51 2.30
N ILE A 73 8.23 -7.15 1.26
CA ILE A 73 7.97 -8.57 0.93
C ILE A 73 8.31 -9.46 2.12
N ARG A 74 9.52 -9.30 2.69
CA ARG A 74 9.95 -10.06 3.89
C ARG A 74 9.03 -9.81 5.09
N SER A 75 8.56 -8.58 5.26
CA SER A 75 7.64 -8.18 6.33
C SER A 75 6.27 -8.82 6.19
N MET A 76 5.74 -8.87 4.97
CA MET A 76 4.46 -9.50 4.64
C MET A 76 4.54 -11.01 4.77
N ASP A 77 5.60 -11.65 4.27
CA ASP A 77 5.84 -13.09 4.41
C ASP A 77 5.90 -13.52 5.88
N ARG A 78 6.70 -12.79 6.69
CA ARG A 78 6.84 -13.04 8.13
C ARG A 78 5.50 -13.07 8.86
N ARG A 79 4.57 -12.20 8.45
CA ARG A 79 3.25 -12.03 9.05
C ARG A 79 2.16 -12.85 8.36
N LYS A 80 2.51 -13.66 7.35
CA LYS A 80 1.60 -14.47 6.53
C LYS A 80 0.56 -13.65 5.74
N PHE A 81 0.93 -12.43 5.33
CA PHE A 81 0.09 -11.55 4.52
C PHE A 81 0.53 -11.45 3.06
N LEU A 82 1.70 -11.97 2.68
CA LEU A 82 2.24 -11.79 1.32
C LEU A 82 1.27 -12.28 0.24
N THR A 83 0.73 -13.49 0.40
CA THR A 83 -0.24 -14.06 -0.53
C THR A 83 -1.55 -13.26 -0.58
N ALA A 84 -2.09 -12.89 0.59
CA ALA A 84 -3.32 -12.12 0.66
C ALA A 84 -3.17 -10.77 -0.05
N ASN A 85 -2.03 -10.11 0.14
CA ASN A 85 -1.73 -8.83 -0.48
C ASN A 85 -1.46 -8.96 -1.99
N ALA A 86 -0.80 -10.04 -2.44
CA ALA A 86 -0.64 -10.33 -3.86
C ALA A 86 -1.99 -10.53 -4.56
N ALA A 87 -2.92 -11.28 -3.95
CA ALA A 87 -4.28 -11.45 -4.47
C ALA A 87 -5.03 -10.12 -4.61
N LYS A 88 -4.88 -9.21 -3.64
CA LYS A 88 -5.50 -7.88 -3.66
C LYS A 88 -4.89 -6.98 -4.74
N MET A 89 -3.57 -6.91 -4.83
CA MET A 89 -2.89 -6.00 -5.76
C MET A 89 -2.99 -6.50 -7.21
N CYS A 90 -2.81 -7.80 -7.45
CA CYS A 90 -2.83 -8.36 -8.80
C CYS A 90 -4.25 -8.60 -9.34
N MET A 91 -5.20 -8.96 -8.46
CA MET A 91 -6.52 -9.46 -8.89
C MET A 91 -7.71 -8.73 -8.24
N GLY A 92 -7.49 -7.80 -7.30
CA GLY A 92 -8.57 -7.07 -6.63
C GLY A 92 -9.41 -7.91 -5.64
N ILE A 93 -9.00 -9.14 -5.32
CA ILE A 93 -9.77 -10.10 -4.52
C ILE A 93 -9.11 -10.43 -3.17
N ASN A 94 -9.92 -10.91 -2.23
CA ASN A 94 -9.48 -11.39 -0.93
C ASN A 94 -9.36 -12.93 -0.96
N ALA A 95 -8.28 -13.44 -1.54
CA ALA A 95 -8.07 -14.89 -1.73
C ALA A 95 -6.69 -15.34 -1.20
N PRO A 96 -6.49 -15.39 0.13
CA PRO A 96 -5.21 -15.77 0.74
C PRO A 96 -4.80 -17.24 0.48
N GLU A 97 -5.70 -18.07 -0.03
CA GLU A 97 -5.50 -19.48 -0.35
C GLU A 97 -4.77 -19.72 -1.68
N ILE A 98 -4.70 -18.72 -2.57
CA ILE A 98 -4.02 -18.85 -3.86
C ILE A 98 -2.50 -18.95 -3.62
N PRO A 99 -1.81 -20.04 -3.99
CA PRO A 99 -0.39 -20.17 -3.68
C PRO A 99 0.48 -19.20 -4.47
N LEU A 100 1.59 -18.73 -3.89
CA LEU A 100 2.52 -17.76 -4.52
C LEU A 100 3.03 -18.22 -5.89
N SER A 101 3.25 -19.52 -6.08
CA SER A 101 3.59 -20.11 -7.38
C SER A 101 2.61 -19.77 -8.50
N ARG A 102 1.32 -19.55 -8.22
CA ARG A 102 0.34 -19.12 -9.23
C ARG A 102 0.56 -17.67 -9.66
N PHE A 103 0.94 -16.80 -8.73
CA PHE A 103 1.27 -15.41 -9.06
C PHE A 103 2.57 -15.32 -9.86
N LEU A 104 3.59 -16.10 -9.49
CA LEU A 104 4.83 -16.23 -10.29
C LEU A 104 4.59 -16.70 -11.73
N GLN A 105 3.58 -17.54 -11.97
CA GLN A 105 3.20 -17.98 -13.31
C GLN A 105 2.36 -16.96 -14.07
N SER A 106 1.43 -16.29 -13.38
CA SER A 106 0.43 -15.41 -14.02
C SER A 106 0.93 -13.98 -14.19
N PHE A 107 1.85 -13.54 -13.32
CA PHE A 107 2.42 -12.20 -13.24
C PHE A 107 3.95 -12.31 -13.06
N PRO A 108 4.69 -12.81 -14.07
CA PRO A 108 6.10 -13.14 -13.90
C PRO A 108 7.01 -11.93 -13.58
N GLU A 109 6.59 -10.73 -13.97
CA GLU A 109 7.35 -9.48 -13.75
C GLU A 109 6.90 -8.72 -12.48
N ASP A 110 5.67 -8.95 -12.02
CA ASP A 110 5.10 -8.26 -10.86
C ASP A 110 4.26 -9.23 -9.99
N PRO A 111 4.85 -10.31 -9.46
CA PRO A 111 4.10 -11.40 -8.80
C PRO A 111 3.47 -10.99 -7.47
N VAL A 112 3.83 -9.84 -6.91
CA VAL A 112 3.18 -9.25 -5.73
C VAL A 112 2.18 -8.17 -6.14
N GLY A 113 2.30 -7.58 -7.33
CA GLY A 113 1.39 -6.54 -7.82
C GLY A 113 1.80 -5.12 -7.41
N PHE A 114 3.05 -4.89 -7.03
CA PHE A 114 3.53 -3.56 -6.64
C PHE A 114 3.43 -2.56 -7.79
N SER A 115 3.87 -2.93 -9.00
CA SER A 115 3.72 -2.07 -10.17
C SER A 115 2.25 -1.82 -10.46
N MET A 116 1.42 -2.86 -10.56
CA MET A 116 -0.01 -2.71 -10.83
C MET A 116 -0.72 -1.80 -9.82
N PHE A 117 -0.41 -1.95 -8.53
CA PHE A 117 -0.93 -1.11 -7.47
C PHE A 117 -0.50 0.35 -7.66
N LEU A 118 0.81 0.63 -7.74
CA LEU A 118 1.33 2.00 -7.79
C LEU A 118 0.93 2.73 -9.07
N GLU A 119 0.99 2.04 -10.22
CA GLU A 119 0.56 2.55 -11.52
C GLU A 119 -0.91 2.96 -11.53
N SER A 120 -1.77 2.21 -10.84
CA SER A 120 -3.20 2.55 -10.78
C SER A 120 -3.43 3.89 -10.07
N PHE A 121 -2.68 4.20 -9.01
CA PHE A 121 -2.77 5.49 -8.31
C PHE A 121 -2.05 6.60 -9.06
N ARG A 122 -0.91 6.31 -9.71
CA ARG A 122 -0.20 7.30 -10.56
C ARG A 122 -1.10 7.74 -11.71
N SER A 123 -1.72 6.78 -12.39
CA SER A 123 -2.67 7.06 -13.45
C SER A 123 -3.85 7.90 -12.94
N ALA A 124 -4.40 7.59 -11.77
CA ALA A 124 -5.47 8.40 -11.18
C ALA A 124 -5.04 9.84 -10.85
N LYS A 125 -3.80 10.03 -10.37
CA LYS A 125 -3.19 11.34 -10.09
C LYS A 125 -3.01 12.15 -11.38
N GLU A 126 -2.39 11.57 -12.39
CA GLU A 126 -2.11 12.21 -13.69
C GLU A 126 -3.40 12.60 -14.42
N ASN A 127 -4.42 11.73 -14.34
CA ASN A 127 -5.74 11.98 -14.92
C ASN A 127 -6.64 12.85 -14.03
N LYS A 128 -6.15 13.34 -12.88
CA LYS A 128 -6.87 14.20 -11.94
C LYS A 128 -8.21 13.61 -11.47
N ILE A 129 -8.25 12.29 -11.28
CA ILE A 129 -9.42 11.58 -10.76
C ILE A 129 -9.61 11.88 -9.27
N ASP A 130 -8.51 11.85 -8.51
CA ASP A 130 -8.46 12.22 -7.09
C ASP A 130 -7.17 13.01 -6.79
N GLN A 131 -7.14 13.68 -5.64
CA GLN A 131 -5.93 14.35 -5.14
C GLN A 131 -5.05 13.32 -4.43
N ILE A 132 -3.90 13.01 -5.01
CA ILE A 132 -3.05 11.89 -4.57
C ILE A 132 -1.61 12.38 -4.36
N ALA A 133 -1.05 12.06 -3.19
CA ALA A 133 0.37 12.17 -2.92
C ALA A 133 0.98 10.81 -2.60
N PHE A 134 2.24 10.65 -3.02
CA PHE A 134 3.06 9.49 -2.75
C PHE A 134 3.99 9.80 -1.58
N LEU A 135 4.17 8.83 -0.69
CA LEU A 135 5.06 8.92 0.46
C LEU A 135 5.96 7.69 0.50
N ARG A 136 7.24 7.90 0.18
CA ARG A 136 8.24 6.83 0.10
C ARG A 136 8.74 6.43 1.49
N TYR A 137 8.57 5.16 1.86
CA TYR A 137 9.06 4.57 3.10
C TYR A 137 10.51 4.06 2.94
N PRO A 138 11.36 4.21 3.98
CA PRO A 138 11.10 4.96 5.22
C PRO A 138 11.09 6.47 4.97
N TYR A 139 10.24 7.18 5.72
CA TYR A 139 10.10 8.63 5.64
C TYR A 139 10.34 9.29 7.00
N THR A 140 10.73 10.55 6.97
CA THR A 140 10.81 11.47 8.10
C THR A 140 9.45 12.12 8.37
N ASN A 141 9.31 12.74 9.54
CA ASN A 141 8.10 13.49 9.88
C ASN A 141 7.88 14.66 8.91
N ASP A 142 8.95 15.32 8.46
CA ASP A 142 8.87 16.43 7.50
C ASP A 142 8.39 15.97 6.12
N GLU A 143 8.88 14.82 5.63
CA GLU A 143 8.41 14.23 4.37
C GLU A 143 6.93 13.83 4.44
N ALA A 144 6.49 13.29 5.59
CA ALA A 144 5.08 13.00 5.80
C ALA A 144 4.22 14.28 5.78
N ILE A 145 4.62 15.32 6.53
CA ILE A 145 3.94 16.62 6.54
C ILE A 145 3.82 17.18 5.12
N GLN A 146 4.93 17.21 4.37
CA GLN A 146 4.93 17.71 2.99
C GLN A 146 3.99 16.91 2.07
N ALA A 147 3.94 15.58 2.21
CA ALA A 147 3.02 14.75 1.44
C ALA A 147 1.56 15.07 1.74
N PHE A 148 1.18 15.20 3.02
CA PHE A 148 -0.18 15.58 3.42
C PHE A 148 -0.54 17.01 3.00
N ASP A 149 0.37 17.97 3.18
CA ASP A 149 0.17 19.36 2.77
C ASP A 149 -0.06 19.48 1.26
N SER A 150 0.63 18.66 0.45
CA SER A 150 0.47 18.67 -1.02
C SER A 150 -0.92 18.25 -1.51
N ILE A 151 -1.71 17.58 -0.66
CA ILE A 151 -3.11 17.21 -0.91
C ILE A 151 -4.09 17.98 -0.01
N GLY A 152 -3.64 19.08 0.60
CA GLY A 152 -4.46 20.00 1.39
C GLY A 152 -4.90 19.46 2.74
N VAL A 153 -4.16 18.50 3.32
CA VAL A 153 -4.43 17.93 4.64
C VAL A 153 -3.34 18.38 5.60
N ASN A 154 -3.70 19.07 6.67
CA ASN A 154 -2.75 19.46 7.72
C ASN A 154 -2.68 18.36 8.78
N VAL A 155 -1.47 17.92 9.13
CA VAL A 155 -1.22 16.85 10.10
C VAL A 155 -0.20 17.28 11.15
N ASP A 156 -0.34 16.78 12.37
CA ASP A 156 0.65 16.96 13.43
C ASP A 156 1.47 15.67 13.62
N MET A 157 2.73 15.69 13.19
CA MET A 157 3.63 14.55 13.36
C MET A 157 4.40 14.57 14.70
N SER A 158 4.07 15.49 15.61
CA SER A 158 4.73 15.58 16.92
C SER A 158 4.56 14.28 17.71
N GLY A 159 5.69 13.70 18.13
CA GLY A 159 5.71 12.43 18.88
C GLY A 159 5.50 11.17 18.03
N PHE A 160 5.34 11.29 16.71
CA PHE A 160 5.36 10.14 15.82
C PHE A 160 6.78 9.63 15.63
N GLU A 161 6.95 8.30 15.71
CA GLU A 161 8.22 7.63 15.43
C GLU A 161 7.98 6.35 14.63
N LEU A 162 8.67 6.23 13.49
CA LEU A 162 8.71 4.98 12.74
C LEU A 162 9.52 3.93 13.50
N ARG A 163 8.81 2.93 14.02
CA ARG A 163 9.45 1.80 14.69
C ARG A 163 10.28 0.98 13.73
N GLU A 164 11.45 0.53 14.19
CA GLU A 164 12.27 -0.41 13.46
C GLU A 164 11.52 -1.71 13.14
N ARG A 165 11.76 -2.24 11.93
CA ARG A 165 11.13 -3.46 11.48
C ARG A 165 11.73 -4.67 12.21
N LYS A 166 10.84 -5.48 12.80
CA LYS A 166 11.23 -6.78 13.38
C LYS A 166 11.83 -7.69 12.30
N LYS A 167 13.08 -8.09 12.48
CA LYS A 167 13.78 -9.07 11.62
C LYS A 167 13.38 -10.49 12.03
N LYS A 168 13.19 -11.40 11.06
CA LYS A 168 13.02 -12.84 11.31
C LYS A 168 14.05 -13.61 10.50
N TYR A 169 14.71 -14.55 11.17
CA TYR A 169 15.79 -15.38 10.63
C TYR A 169 15.32 -16.77 10.17
N SER A 170 14.03 -16.95 9.86
CA SER A 170 13.53 -18.25 9.38
C SER A 170 13.87 -18.48 7.90
N PRO A 171 14.13 -19.73 7.49
CA PRO A 171 14.28 -20.08 6.08
C PRO A 171 13.08 -19.61 5.25
N ARG A 172 13.36 -18.97 4.11
CA ARG A 172 12.33 -18.55 3.15
C ARG A 172 12.01 -19.68 2.18
N SER A 173 10.74 -19.77 1.77
CA SER A 173 10.32 -20.72 0.74
C SER A 173 10.98 -20.42 -0.61
N LYS A 174 10.97 -21.39 -1.53
CA LYS A 174 11.47 -21.21 -2.89
C LYS A 174 10.76 -20.07 -3.60
N ASP A 175 9.43 -20.01 -3.48
CA ASP A 175 8.61 -18.98 -4.13
C ASP A 175 8.96 -17.58 -3.62
N VAL A 176 9.14 -17.40 -2.30
CA VAL A 176 9.50 -16.09 -1.73
C VAL A 176 10.89 -15.67 -2.18
N LYS A 177 11.84 -16.60 -2.33
CA LYS A 177 13.17 -16.28 -2.89
C LYS A 177 13.06 -15.80 -4.33
N ALA A 178 12.32 -16.53 -5.17
CA ALA A 178 12.11 -16.14 -6.56
C ALA A 178 11.44 -14.75 -6.68
N ILE A 179 10.45 -14.46 -5.83
CA ILE A 179 9.83 -13.14 -5.75
C ILE A 179 10.86 -12.06 -5.39
N LEU A 180 11.70 -12.31 -4.37
CA LEU A 180 12.74 -11.35 -3.98
C LEU A 180 13.76 -11.10 -5.10
N ASP A 181 14.09 -12.11 -5.88
CA ASP A 181 14.99 -11.98 -7.03
C ASP A 181 14.36 -11.14 -8.14
N ILE A 182 13.05 -11.30 -8.40
CA ILE A 182 12.30 -10.50 -9.39
C ILE A 182 12.26 -9.02 -8.99
N TYR A 183 12.06 -8.72 -7.70
CA TYR A 183 12.01 -7.34 -7.19
C TYR A 183 13.38 -6.77 -6.77
N ALA A 184 14.50 -7.44 -7.09
CA ALA A 184 15.83 -7.04 -6.63
C ALA A 184 16.18 -5.60 -7.03
N ASP A 185 15.84 -5.24 -8.27
CA ASP A 185 16.10 -3.92 -8.87
C ASP A 185 14.82 -3.11 -9.06
N PHE A 186 13.70 -3.54 -8.47
CA PHE A 186 12.45 -2.80 -8.59
C PHE A 186 12.52 -1.50 -7.81
N ASP A 187 12.37 -0.40 -8.53
CA ASP A 187 12.15 0.92 -7.96
C ASP A 187 11.02 1.63 -8.71
N PHE A 188 10.14 2.29 -7.98
CA PHE A 188 9.04 3.04 -8.55
C PHE A 188 9.39 4.52 -8.56
N GLU A 189 9.26 5.13 -9.73
CA GLU A 189 9.43 6.57 -9.94
C GLU A 189 8.06 7.27 -9.95
N GLU A 190 7.91 8.20 -9.00
CA GLU A 190 6.68 8.92 -8.65
C GLU A 190 6.27 10.04 -9.62
#